data_AF-A0ABD0R4U9-F1
#
_entry.id   AF-A0ABD0R4U9-F1
#
_cell.length_a   1.000
_cell.length_b   1.000
_cell.length_c   1.000
_cell.angle_alpha   90.00
_cell.angle_beta   90.00
_cell.angle_gamma   90.00
#
_symmetry.space_group_name_H-M   'P 1'
#
loop_
_entity.id
_entity.type
_entity.pdbx_description
1 polymer ?
#
loop_
_entity_poly.entity_id
_entity_poly.type
_entity_poly.pdbx_seq_one_letter_code
_entity_poly.pdbx_strand_id
1 'polypeptide(L)'
;IPILGSSVRPSTPPRTFTKSVDAALAPLRLRGIHILNCINDWLILAQLEHMAVQHRDVVLAHMKELGLRLNAKKSVLSPLQRTTYLGAVWDLTTMQARLSPARIELILTAVTRVKEGRSLTVKQFQRLLGLMAAA
;
A
#
# COMPACT_ATOMS: atom_id res chain seq x y z
N ILE A 1 -7.36 4.89 13.11
CA ILE A 1 -7.89 3.60 12.67
C ILE A 1 -8.04 3.59 11.15
N PRO A 2 -7.48 2.61 10.41
CA PRO A 2 -7.42 2.59 8.97
C PRO A 2 -8.47 1.75 8.27
N ILE A 3 -8.73 2.11 7.01
CA ILE A 3 -9.43 1.31 6.02
C ILE A 3 -8.41 0.91 4.96
N LEU A 4 -8.37 -0.38 4.64
CA LEU A 4 -7.48 -1.00 3.68
C LEU A 4 -8.10 -1.06 2.27
N GLY A 5 -7.35 -0.52 1.33
CA GLY A 5 -6.97 -1.16 0.07
C GLY A 5 -8.06 -1.26 -0.98
N SER A 6 -8.35 -0.17 -1.68
CA SER A 6 -9.15 -0.23 -2.89
C SER A 6 -8.32 -0.59 -4.13
N SER A 7 -8.27 -1.87 -4.51
CA SER A 7 -7.58 -2.28 -5.75
C SER A 7 -8.33 -1.81 -6.99
N VAL A 8 -7.92 -0.66 -7.52
CA VAL A 8 -8.29 -0.20 -8.87
C VAL A 8 -7.33 -0.89 -9.86
N ARG A 9 -7.79 -1.41 -11.00
CA ARG A 9 -6.89 -1.89 -12.07
C ARG A 9 -6.70 -0.77 -13.11
N PRO A 10 -5.47 -0.34 -13.43
CA PRO A 10 -5.24 0.73 -14.39
C PRO A 10 -5.14 0.18 -15.82
N SER A 11 -5.78 0.86 -16.78
CA SER A 11 -5.61 0.65 -18.22
C SER A 11 -4.48 1.51 -18.82
N THR A 12 -3.86 2.36 -18.00
CA THR A 12 -2.83 3.33 -18.37
C THR A 12 -1.49 2.99 -17.71
N PRO A 13 -0.36 3.54 -18.22
CA PRO A 13 0.94 3.34 -17.60
C PRO A 13 0.94 3.75 -16.11
N PRO A 14 1.64 3.02 -15.23
CA PRO A 14 1.58 3.24 -13.78
C PRO A 14 1.84 4.69 -13.37
N ARG A 15 2.80 5.36 -14.01
CA ARG A 15 3.14 6.76 -13.71
C ARG A 15 2.00 7.73 -14.03
N THR A 16 1.31 7.53 -15.14
CA THR A 16 0.17 8.36 -15.54
C THR A 16 -1.01 8.10 -14.62
N PHE A 17 -1.25 6.83 -14.29
CA PHE A 17 -2.30 6.45 -13.36
C PHE A 17 -2.10 7.06 -11.96
N THR A 18 -0.89 6.98 -11.39
CA THR A 18 -0.59 7.58 -10.08
C THR A 18 -0.86 9.08 -10.08
N LYS A 19 -0.44 9.82 -11.12
CA LYS A 19 -0.71 11.26 -11.22
C LYS A 19 -2.22 11.58 -11.28
N SER A 20 -2.97 10.81 -12.07
CA SER A 20 -4.43 10.99 -12.16
C SER A 20 -5.11 10.70 -10.83
N VAL A 21 -4.70 9.64 -10.13
CA VAL A 21 -5.19 9.31 -8.79
C VAL A 21 -4.82 10.39 -7.78
N ASP A 22 -3.58 10.90 -7.81
CA ASP A 22 -3.16 11.97 -6.90
C ASP A 22 -4.00 13.24 -7.08
N ALA A 23 -4.24 13.64 -8.33
CA ALA A 23 -5.12 14.78 -8.65
C ALA A 23 -6.55 14.51 -8.19
N ALA A 24 -7.06 13.31 -8.43
CA ALA A 24 -8.39 12.88 -8.00
C ALA A 24 -8.55 12.88 -6.47
N LEU A 25 -7.50 12.56 -5.71
CA LEU A 25 -7.53 12.52 -4.24
C LEU A 25 -7.26 13.89 -3.59
N ALA A 26 -6.77 14.88 -4.35
CA ALA A 26 -6.44 16.21 -3.82
C ALA A 26 -7.62 16.88 -3.07
N PRO A 27 -8.88 16.85 -3.55
CA PRO A 27 -10.01 17.43 -2.83
C PRO A 27 -10.27 16.78 -1.47
N LEU A 28 -10.02 15.47 -1.34
CA LEU A 28 -10.19 14.74 -0.08
C LEU A 28 -9.09 15.11 0.92
N ARG A 29 -7.85 15.25 0.43
CA ARG A 29 -6.71 15.70 1.23
C ARG A 29 -6.91 17.12 1.77
N LEU A 30 -7.46 18.02 0.95
CA LEU A 30 -7.82 19.38 1.37
C LEU A 30 -8.89 19.42 2.47
N ARG A 31 -9.73 18.38 2.56
CA ARG A 31 -10.71 18.21 3.65
C ARG A 31 -10.13 17.57 4.91
N GLY A 32 -8.82 17.35 4.98
CA GLY A 32 -8.15 16.72 6.13
C GLY A 32 -8.19 15.19 6.13
N ILE A 33 -8.62 14.56 5.03
CA ILE A 33 -8.61 13.09 4.94
C ILE A 33 -7.20 12.63 4.55
N HIS A 34 -6.54 11.93 5.47
CA HIS A 34 -5.21 11.38 5.24
C HIS A 34 -5.30 10.07 4.45
N ILE A 35 -4.79 10.08 3.21
CA ILE A 35 -4.80 8.93 2.30
C ILE A 35 -3.39 8.71 1.76
N LEU A 36 -2.81 7.56 2.08
CA LEU A 36 -1.61 7.04 1.42
C LEU A 36 -2.05 6.24 0.20
N ASN A 37 -1.51 6.54 -0.97
CA ASN A 37 -1.84 5.87 -2.23
C ASN A 37 -0.57 5.39 -2.92
N CYS A 38 -0.60 4.15 -3.41
CA CYS A 38 0.45 3.60 -4.25
C CYS A 38 -0.19 2.79 -5.36
N ILE A 39 -0.15 3.33 -6.59
CA ILE A 39 -0.82 2.81 -7.79
C ILE A 39 -2.25 2.34 -7.42
N ASN A 40 -2.43 1.06 -7.10
CA ASN A 40 -3.70 0.41 -6.85
C ASN A 40 -4.04 0.19 -5.38
N ASP A 41 -3.15 0.46 -4.43
CA ASP A 41 -3.39 0.18 -3.00
C ASP A 41 -3.44 1.48 -2.21
N TRP A 42 -4.59 1.74 -1.58
CA TRP A 42 -4.83 2.95 -0.79
C TRP A 42 -5.00 2.61 0.69
N LEU A 43 -4.52 3.46 1.58
CA LEU A 43 -4.64 3.34 3.02
C LEU A 43 -5.16 4.66 3.58
N ILE A 44 -6.35 4.63 4.18
CA ILE A 44 -6.97 5.79 4.82
C ILE A 44 -6.53 5.80 6.29
N LEU A 45 -6.11 6.95 6.81
CA LEU A 45 -5.71 7.13 8.20
C LEU A 45 -6.65 8.13 8.88
N ALA A 46 -7.00 7.83 10.12
CA ALA A 46 -7.82 8.69 10.97
C ALA A 46 -7.41 8.50 12.43
N GLN A 47 -7.65 9.51 13.28
CA GLN A 47 -7.27 9.45 14.70
C GLN A 47 -8.22 8.56 15.52
N LEU A 48 -9.52 8.61 15.21
CA LEU A 48 -10.58 7.90 15.92
C LEU A 48 -11.32 6.91 15.00
N GLU A 49 -12.02 5.95 15.60
CA GLU A 49 -12.76 4.92 14.86
C GLU A 49 -13.87 5.49 13.98
N HIS A 50 -14.73 6.31 14.58
CA HIS A 50 -15.85 6.92 13.86
C HIS A 50 -15.37 7.82 12.71
N MET A 51 -14.25 8.54 12.92
CA MET A 51 -13.62 9.34 11.86
C MET A 51 -13.10 8.46 10.73
N ALA A 52 -12.56 7.28 11.05
CA ALA A 52 -12.15 6.32 10.03
C ALA A 52 -13.34 5.90 9.17
N VAL A 53 -14.44 5.49 9.82
CA VAL A 53 -15.68 5.08 9.14
C VAL A 53 -16.22 6.21 8.26
N GLN A 54 -16.27 7.44 8.78
CA GLN A 54 -16.68 8.60 8.01
C GLN A 54 -15.77 8.86 6.80
N HIS A 55 -14.44 8.87 7.02
CA HIS A 55 -13.47 9.08 5.94
C HIS A 55 -13.56 7.99 4.87
N ARG A 56 -13.76 6.72 5.27
CA ARG A 56 -14.03 5.62 4.35
C ARG A 56 -15.20 5.93 3.45
N ASP A 57 -16.33 6.31 4.03
CA ASP A 57 -17.58 6.46 3.30
C ASP A 57 -17.49 7.63 2.30
N VAL A 58 -16.84 8.72 2.71
CA VAL A 58 -16.51 9.84 1.81
C VAL A 58 -15.59 9.39 0.67
N VAL A 59 -14.54 8.62 0.95
CA VAL A 59 -13.61 8.13 -0.07
C VAL A 59 -14.31 7.17 -1.04
N LEU A 60 -15.15 6.26 -0.54
CA LEU A 60 -15.89 5.31 -1.38
C LEU A 60 -16.93 6.00 -2.27
N ALA A 61 -17.61 7.02 -1.75
CA ALA A 61 -18.52 7.86 -2.55
C ALA A 61 -17.74 8.58 -3.66
N HIS A 62 -16.63 9.23 -3.32
CA HIS A 62 -15.78 9.92 -4.28
C HIS A 62 -15.22 8.99 -5.36
N MET A 63 -14.77 7.79 -4.99
CA MET A 63 -14.34 6.76 -5.93
C MET A 63 -15.44 6.39 -6.91
N LYS A 64 -16.68 6.22 -6.41
CA LYS A 64 -17.84 5.88 -7.23
C LYS A 64 -18.16 7.00 -8.24
N GLU A 65 -18.10 8.26 -7.81
CA GLU A 65 -18.29 9.43 -8.67
C GLU A 65 -17.25 9.49 -9.81
N LEU A 66 -16.02 9.09 -9.53
CA LEU A 66 -14.94 9.01 -10.52
C LEU A 66 -14.98 7.75 -11.39
N GLY A 67 -15.96 6.86 -11.18
CA GLY A 67 -16.05 5.58 -11.90
C GLY A 67 -14.97 4.55 -11.50
N LEU A 68 -14.26 4.76 -10.40
CA LEU A 68 -13.27 3.83 -9.87
C LEU A 68 -13.96 2.65 -9.17
N ARG A 69 -13.45 1.44 -9.40
CA ARG A 69 -14.04 0.22 -8.85
C ARG A 69 -13.21 -0.29 -7.68
N LEU A 70 -13.91 -0.61 -6.59
CA LEU A 70 -13.35 -1.27 -5.41
C LEU A 70 -13.23 -2.79 -5.66
N ASN A 71 -12.10 -3.37 -5.27
CA ASN A 71 -11.99 -4.82 -5.18
C ASN A 71 -12.38 -5.33 -3.78
N ALA A 72 -13.68 -5.49 -3.55
CA ALA A 72 -14.22 -5.88 -2.24
C ALA A 72 -13.61 -7.18 -1.66
N LYS A 73 -13.10 -8.10 -2.50
CA LYS A 73 -12.45 -9.33 -2.04
C LYS A 73 -11.06 -9.10 -1.43
N LYS A 74 -10.38 -8.02 -1.83
CA LYS A 74 -9.03 -7.66 -1.35
C LYS A 74 -9.04 -6.50 -0.35
N SER A 75 -10.10 -5.69 -0.37
CA SER A 75 -10.26 -4.55 0.52
C SER A 75 -10.67 -4.98 1.93
N VAL A 76 -10.15 -4.29 2.94
CA VAL A 76 -10.67 -4.39 4.31
C VAL A 76 -11.26 -3.05 4.70
N LEU A 77 -12.57 -3.02 4.89
CA LEU A 77 -13.33 -1.78 5.10
C LEU A 77 -13.66 -1.50 6.57
N SER A 78 -13.26 -2.40 7.46
CA SER A 78 -13.35 -2.21 8.89
C SER A 78 -12.10 -1.48 9.42
N PRO A 79 -12.28 -0.59 10.40
CA PRO A 79 -11.17 0.06 11.09
C PRO A 79 -10.22 -0.96 11.78
N LEU A 80 -8.89 -0.88 11.56
CA LEU A 80 -7.88 -1.82 12.15
C LEU A 80 -6.57 -1.18 12.69
N GLN A 81 -6.22 -1.28 13.97
CA GLN A 81 -4.95 -0.68 14.48
C GLN A 81 -3.64 -1.26 13.88
N ARG A 82 -3.69 -2.45 13.28
CA ARG A 82 -2.57 -3.08 12.60
C ARG A 82 -2.96 -3.54 11.21
N THR A 83 -2.14 -3.22 10.20
CA THR A 83 -2.43 -3.59 8.81
C THR A 83 -1.16 -3.84 8.00
N THR A 84 -1.26 -4.59 6.91
CA THR A 84 -0.15 -4.76 5.96
C THR A 84 -0.37 -3.86 4.75
N TYR A 85 0.59 -2.99 4.46
CA TYR A 85 0.57 -2.07 3.33
C TYR A 85 1.95 -2.05 2.67
N LEU A 86 2.00 -2.28 1.35
CA LEU A 86 3.23 -2.30 0.53
C LEU A 86 4.34 -3.23 1.06
N GLY A 87 3.95 -4.37 1.62
CA GLY A 87 4.88 -5.36 2.16
C GLY A 87 5.48 -5.00 3.52
N ALA A 88 4.94 -3.97 4.20
CA ALA A 88 5.24 -3.65 5.59
C ALA A 88 3.99 -3.84 6.46
N VAL A 89 4.18 -4.35 7.66
CA VAL A 89 3.18 -4.33 8.73
C VAL A 89 3.30 -3.00 9.47
N TRP A 90 2.20 -2.26 9.49
CA TRP A 90 2.04 -0.99 10.17
C TRP A 90 1.31 -1.24 11.48
N ASP A 91 1.94 -0.83 12.59
CA ASP A 91 1.33 -0.74 13.91
C ASP A 91 1.04 0.73 14.20
N LEU A 92 -0.24 1.09 14.13
CA LEU A 92 -0.68 2.48 14.21
C LEU A 92 -0.89 2.96 15.63
N THR A 93 -0.85 2.06 16.61
CA THR A 93 -0.84 2.43 18.03
C THR A 93 0.53 2.99 18.42
N THR A 94 1.59 2.40 17.88
CA THR A 94 2.99 2.80 18.11
C THR A 94 3.56 3.67 17.00
N MET A 95 2.83 3.85 15.90
CA MET A 95 3.28 4.53 14.67
C MET A 95 4.60 3.96 14.12
N GLN A 96 4.72 2.63 14.14
CA GLN A 96 5.88 1.90 13.63
C GLN A 96 5.52 1.06 12.40
N ALA A 97 6.45 0.97 11.46
CA ALA A 97 6.38 0.04 10.34
C ALA A 97 7.52 -0.99 10.43
N ARG A 98 7.21 -2.23 10.11
CA ARG A 98 8.16 -3.36 10.09
C ARG A 98 7.94 -4.16 8.81
N LEU A 99 8.98 -4.83 8.30
CA LEU A 99 8.80 -5.71 7.14
C LEU A 99 7.76 -6.79 7.44
N SER A 100 6.90 -7.10 6.46
CA SER A 100 5.94 -8.20 6.63
C SER A 100 6.67 -9.55 6.68
N PRO A 101 6.10 -10.56 7.37
CA PRO A 101 6.70 -11.89 7.44
C PRO A 101 7.01 -12.47 6.05
N ALA A 102 6.07 -12.35 5.11
CA ALA A 102 6.26 -12.78 3.72
C ALA A 102 7.44 -12.08 3.03
N ARG A 103 7.65 -10.80 3.34
CA ARG A 103 8.76 -10.03 2.77
C ARG A 103 10.10 -10.40 3.39
N ILE A 104 10.13 -10.66 4.69
CA ILE A 104 11.30 -11.20 5.39
C ILE A 104 11.71 -12.53 4.77
N GLU A 105 10.77 -13.46 4.58
CA GLU A 105 11.05 -14.77 3.97
C GLU A 105 11.63 -14.64 2.56
N LEU A 106 11.10 -13.74 1.73
CA LEU A 106 11.62 -13.49 0.38
C LEU A 106 13.06 -12.96 0.40
N ILE A 107 13.37 -12.03 1.31
CA ILE A 107 14.71 -11.47 1.46
C ILE A 107 15.68 -12.55 1.96
N LEU A 108 15.33 -13.28 3.03
CA LEU A 108 16.17 -14.35 3.57
C LEU A 108 16.45 -15.44 2.52
N THR A 109 15.43 -15.85 1.76
CA THR A 109 15.58 -16.82 0.67
C THR A 109 16.51 -16.32 -0.43
N ALA A 110 16.51 -15.02 -0.74
CA ALA A 110 17.43 -14.45 -1.72
C ALA A 110 18.86 -14.34 -1.16
N VAL A 111 19.02 -13.93 0.11
CA VAL A 111 20.32 -13.74 0.77
C VAL A 111 21.05 -15.06 0.99
N THR A 112 20.34 -16.15 1.32
CA THR A 112 20.98 -17.49 1.54
C THR A 112 21.74 -18.01 0.32
N ARG A 113 21.47 -17.48 -0.87
CA ARG A 113 22.16 -17.82 -2.13
C ARG A 113 23.47 -17.05 -2.30
N VAL A 114 23.64 -15.92 -1.62
CA VAL A 114 24.86 -15.13 -1.64
C VAL A 114 25.88 -15.79 -0.72
N LYS A 115 27.01 -16.19 -1.27
CA LYS A 115 28.13 -16.75 -0.51
C LYS A 115 29.43 -16.16 -1.01
N GLU A 116 30.36 -15.94 -0.09
CA GLU A 116 31.70 -15.51 -0.44
C GLU A 116 32.35 -16.47 -1.45
N GLY A 117 33.04 -15.92 -2.43
CA GLY A 117 33.69 -16.69 -3.50
C GLY A 117 32.76 -17.35 -4.52
N ARG A 118 31.43 -17.17 -4.42
CA ARG A 118 30.47 -17.67 -5.43
C ARG A 118 29.86 -16.54 -6.25
N SER A 119 29.86 -16.71 -7.57
CA SER A 119 29.14 -15.81 -8.47
C SER A 119 27.65 -16.12 -8.49
N LEU A 120 26.85 -15.06 -8.64
CA LEU A 120 25.42 -15.17 -8.88
C LEU A 120 25.13 -14.86 -10.34
N THR A 121 24.06 -15.44 -10.88
CA THR A 121 23.55 -14.94 -12.16
C THR A 121 23.13 -13.47 -12.00
N VAL A 122 23.29 -12.67 -13.05
CA VAL A 122 22.85 -11.27 -13.07
C VAL A 122 21.40 -11.13 -12.61
N LYS A 123 20.52 -12.05 -13.03
CA LYS A 123 19.11 -12.09 -12.62
C LYS A 123 18.91 -12.30 -11.11
N GLN A 124 19.69 -13.18 -10.48
CA GLN A 124 19.61 -13.40 -9.03
C GLN A 124 20.11 -12.17 -8.27
N PHE A 125 21.21 -11.56 -8.74
CA PHE A 125 21.76 -10.36 -8.14
C PHE A 125 20.80 -9.17 -8.24
N GLN A 126 20.24 -8.91 -9.43
CA GLN A 126 19.23 -7.87 -9.65
C GLN A 126 17.97 -8.10 -8.80
N ARG A 127 17.51 -9.35 -8.67
CA ARG A 127 16.37 -9.67 -7.80
C ARG A 127 16.65 -9.34 -6.34
N LEU A 128 17.84 -9.69 -5.84
CA LEU A 128 18.24 -9.36 -4.47
C LEU A 128 18.31 -7.84 -4.26
N LEU A 129 18.97 -7.11 -5.17
CA LEU A 129 19.02 -5.64 -5.12
C LEU A 129 17.62 -5.03 -5.11
N GLY A 130 16.71 -5.51 -5.96
CA GLY A 130 15.32 -5.03 -6.00
C GLY A 130 14.55 -5.30 -4.71
N LEU A 131 14.75 -6.47 -4.08
CA LEU A 131 14.11 -6.79 -2.80
C LEU A 131 14.58 -5.88 -1.66
N MET A 132 15.88 -5.54 -1.64
CA MET A 132 16.48 -4.65 -0.64
C MET A 132 16.14 -3.18 -0.87
N ALA A 133 16.09 -2.73 -2.13
CA ALA A 133 15.85 -1.33 -2.48
C ALA A 133 14.38 -0.90 -2.33
N ALA A 134 13.43 -1.82 -2.43
CA ALA A 134 12.01 -1.51 -2.35
C ALA A 134 11.50 -1.25 -0.91
N ALA A 135 12.40 -0.92 0.03
CA ALA A 135 12.12 -0.74 1.46
C ALA A 135 11.31 0.53 1.75
#